data_AF-A0A9D9CY39-F1
#
_entry.id   AF-A0A9D9CY39-F1
#
_cell.length_a   1.000
_cell.length_b   1.000
_cell.length_c   1.000
_cell.angle_alpha   90.00
_cell.angle_beta   90.00
_cell.angle_gamma   90.00
#
_symmetry.space_group_name_H-M   'P 1'
#
loop_
_entity.id
_entity.type
_entity.pdbx_description
1 polymer ?
#
loop_
_entity_poly.entity_id
_entity_poly.type
_entity_poly.pdbx_seq_one_letter_code
_entity_poly.pdbx_strand_id
1 'polypeptide(L)'
;MEKIEKVWFEDDKIFIETNENKKYSIPLEVFPTLKDASAKERDTFYIWDDTQSIRWEYLDEDIHISSFFKEYKLNPQNPVAKLFNDFPQLNVAEVANMIGIHKNLLAQYIYGVKTPSDNMMQNIKDTLHLIGRRLLAIQ
;
A
#
# COMPACT_ATOMS: atom_id res chain seq x y z
N MET A 1 24.57 11.87 8.27
CA MET A 1 23.46 11.26 7.53
C MET A 1 22.53 10.67 8.58
N GLU A 2 21.24 10.95 8.49
CA GLU A 2 20.28 10.46 9.47
C GLU A 2 20.20 8.92 9.42
N LYS A 3 20.14 8.31 10.61
CA LYS A 3 20.11 6.86 10.84
C LYS A 3 18.87 6.52 11.67
N ILE A 4 18.21 5.41 11.34
CA ILE A 4 17.03 4.93 12.06
C ILE A 4 17.47 4.35 13.41
N GLU A 5 16.97 4.90 14.51
CA GLU A 5 17.21 4.37 15.87
C GLU A 5 16.01 3.60 16.41
N LYS A 6 14.80 4.06 16.13
CA LYS A 6 13.56 3.40 16.57
C LYS A 6 12.54 3.37 15.46
N VAL A 7 11.72 2.33 15.47
CA VAL A 7 10.56 2.14 14.59
C VAL A 7 9.40 1.69 15.46
N TRP A 8 8.21 2.25 15.27
CA TRP A 8 6.99 1.81 15.93
C TRP A 8 5.76 2.10 15.08
N PHE A 9 4.62 1.51 15.46
CA PHE A 9 3.35 1.68 14.78
C PHE A 9 2.30 2.24 15.73
N GLU A 10 1.55 3.24 15.29
CA GLU A 10 0.48 3.89 16.05
C GLU A 10 -0.47 4.57 15.06
N ASP A 11 -1.77 4.64 15.35
CA ASP A 11 -2.77 5.37 14.55
C ASP A 11 -2.69 5.13 13.03
N ASP A 12 -2.56 3.86 12.63
CA ASP A 12 -2.42 3.43 11.22
C ASP A 12 -1.22 4.07 10.48
N LYS A 13 -0.16 4.41 11.23
CA LYS A 13 1.10 4.94 10.69
C LYS A 13 2.29 4.11 11.17
N ILE A 14 3.33 4.11 10.35
CA ILE A 14 4.68 3.74 10.76
C ILE A 14 5.45 5.00 11.12
N PHE A 15 6.17 4.96 12.23
CA PHE A 15 7.02 6.04 12.71
C PHE A 15 8.47 5.60 12.77
N ILE A 16 9.37 6.57 12.59
CA ILE A 16 10.77 6.42 12.95
C ILE A 16 11.25 7.56 13.83
N GLU A 17 12.23 7.27 14.67
CA GLU A 17 13.06 8.26 15.36
C GLU A 17 14.50 8.08 14.86
N THR A 18 15.14 9.18 14.45
CA THR A 18 16.51 9.16 13.95
C THR A 18 17.52 9.49 15.04
N ASN A 19 18.79 9.21 14.79
CA ASN A 19 19.92 9.56 15.66
C ASN A 19 20.10 11.07 15.90
N GLU A 20 19.34 11.91 15.21
CA GLU A 20 19.26 13.35 15.44
C GLU A 20 18.03 13.74 16.27
N ASN A 21 17.34 12.76 16.90
CA ASN A 21 16.08 12.90 17.62
C ASN A 21 14.92 13.47 16.78
N LYS A 22 14.99 13.34 15.46
CA LYS A 22 13.90 13.73 14.55
C LYS A 22 12.92 12.59 14.42
N LYS A 23 11.63 12.92 14.43
CA LYS A 23 10.53 11.96 14.27
C LYS A 23 9.85 12.15 12.94
N TYR A 24 9.65 11.06 12.23
CA TYR A 24 8.92 11.03 10.97
C TYR A 24 7.82 9.98 11.03
N SER A 25 6.79 10.16 10.21
CA SER A 25 5.67 9.22 10.14
C SER A 25 5.17 9.08 8.72
N ILE A 26 4.76 7.89 8.33
CA ILE A 26 4.11 7.62 7.06
C ILE A 26 2.81 6.83 7.33
N PRO A 27 1.67 7.20 6.70
CA PRO A 27 0.46 6.38 6.73
C PRO A 27 0.69 4.99 6.14
N LEU A 28 0.15 3.95 6.77
CA LEU A 28 0.32 2.57 6.32
C LEU A 28 -0.29 2.31 4.94
N GLU A 29 -1.27 3.12 4.50
CA GLU A 29 -1.83 3.07 3.14
C GLU A 29 -0.74 3.19 2.06
N VAL A 30 0.38 3.84 2.36
CA VAL A 30 1.54 3.96 1.46
C VAL A 30 2.20 2.61 1.21
N PHE A 31 2.13 1.70 2.20
CA PHE A 31 2.72 0.35 2.19
C PHE A 31 1.62 -0.70 2.38
N PRO A 32 0.84 -1.04 1.34
CA PRO A 32 -0.31 -1.95 1.47
C PRO A 32 0.02 -3.30 2.13
N THR A 33 1.21 -3.86 1.91
CA THR A 33 1.66 -5.08 2.59
C THR A 33 1.62 -4.92 4.10
N LEU A 34 2.15 -3.79 4.61
CA LEU A 34 2.14 -3.50 6.05
C LEU A 34 0.74 -3.14 6.54
N LYS A 35 -0.06 -2.42 5.74
CA LYS A 35 -1.46 -2.11 6.09
C LYS A 35 -2.29 -3.38 6.29
N ASP A 36 -2.07 -4.40 5.46
CA ASP A 36 -2.80 -5.67 5.55
C ASP A 36 -2.22 -6.61 6.61
N ALA A 37 -0.96 -6.42 7.02
CA ALA A 37 -0.29 -7.26 8.02
C ALA A 37 -0.88 -7.10 9.42
N SER A 38 -0.86 -8.18 10.20
CA SER A 38 -1.19 -8.17 11.63
C SER A 38 -0.16 -7.38 12.44
N ALA A 39 -0.54 -6.93 13.64
CA ALA A 39 0.39 -6.24 14.54
C ALA A 39 1.67 -7.08 14.81
N LYS A 40 1.51 -8.39 15.02
CA LYS A 40 2.64 -9.31 15.23
C LYS A 40 3.59 -9.35 14.02
N GLU A 41 3.06 -9.41 12.81
CA GLU A 41 3.86 -9.39 11.58
C GLU A 41 4.57 -8.04 11.40
N ARG A 42 3.86 -6.93 11.69
CA ARG A 42 4.45 -5.58 11.65
C ARG A 42 5.57 -5.40 12.67
N ASP A 43 5.44 -5.97 13.87
CA ASP A 43 6.47 -5.87 14.92
C ASP A 43 7.65 -6.82 14.69
N THR A 44 7.55 -7.73 13.71
CA THR A 44 8.62 -8.67 13.35
C THR A 44 9.48 -8.09 12.22
N PHE A 45 10.25 -7.05 12.53
CA PHE A 45 11.20 -6.40 11.61
C PHE A 45 12.61 -6.37 12.18
N TYR A 46 13.57 -6.02 11.33
CA TYR A 46 14.90 -5.61 11.76
C TYR A 46 15.40 -4.40 10.96
N ILE A 47 16.25 -3.59 11.58
CA ILE A 47 16.94 -2.47 10.94
C ILE A 47 18.24 -3.00 10.35
N TRP A 48 18.52 -2.65 9.09
CA TRP A 48 19.71 -3.11 8.35
C TRP A 48 20.26 -1.99 7.46
N ASP A 49 21.24 -2.34 6.61
CA ASP A 49 21.83 -1.43 5.62
C ASP A 49 22.40 -0.16 6.27
N ASP A 50 23.37 -0.33 7.17
CA ASP A 50 23.93 0.75 8.01
C ASP A 50 22.86 1.65 8.66
N THR A 51 21.79 1.02 9.17
CA THR A 51 20.64 1.68 9.81
C THR A 51 19.86 2.63 8.92
N GLN A 52 19.87 2.38 7.61
CA GLN A 52 19.12 3.14 6.62
C GLN A 52 17.84 2.45 6.15
N SER A 53 17.67 1.15 6.43
CA SER A 53 16.53 0.39 5.94
C SER A 53 15.88 -0.46 7.02
N ILE A 54 14.56 -0.63 6.92
CA ILE A 54 13.76 -1.53 7.76
C ILE A 54 13.31 -2.69 6.87
N ARG A 55 13.48 -3.93 7.33
CA ARG A 55 13.12 -5.14 6.58
C ARG A 55 12.12 -5.99 7.35
N TRP A 56 11.08 -6.42 6.65
CA TRP A 56 10.14 -7.46 7.07
C TRP A 56 10.35 -8.68 6.18
N GLU A 57 11.22 -9.60 6.60
CA GLU A 57 11.60 -10.76 5.78
C GLU A 57 10.40 -11.65 5.43
N TYR A 58 9.52 -11.90 6.40
CA TYR A 58 8.33 -12.73 6.20
C TYR A 58 7.31 -12.11 5.23
N LEU A 59 7.26 -10.76 5.17
CA LEU A 59 6.36 -10.03 4.29
C LEU A 59 6.98 -9.69 2.94
N ASP A 60 8.28 -9.97 2.77
CA ASP A 60 9.12 -9.51 1.65
C ASP A 60 9.01 -8.00 1.38
N GLU A 61 8.92 -7.20 2.45
CA GLU A 61 8.80 -5.74 2.36
C GLU A 61 10.05 -5.07 2.93
N ASP A 62 10.54 -4.03 2.26
CA ASP A 62 11.63 -3.17 2.73
C ASP A 62 11.27 -1.68 2.61
N ILE A 63 11.67 -0.90 3.61
CA ILE A 63 11.47 0.55 3.62
C ILE A 63 12.79 1.23 3.96
N HIS A 64 13.33 1.95 2.98
CA HIS A 64 14.48 2.81 3.17
C HIS A 64 14.07 4.15 3.85
N ILE A 65 14.96 4.71 4.68
CA ILE A 65 14.77 5.94 5.48
C ILE A 65 14.34 7.12 4.61
N SER A 66 14.82 7.19 3.36
CA SER A 66 14.45 8.26 2.42
C SER A 66 12.96 8.31 2.07
N SER A 67 12.21 7.22 2.28
CA SER A 67 10.75 7.23 2.15
C SER A 67 10.10 8.18 3.17
N PHE A 68 10.68 8.32 4.37
CA PHE A 68 10.17 9.18 5.43
C PHE A 68 10.38 10.67 5.18
N PHE A 69 11.20 11.02 4.18
CA PHE A 69 11.43 12.41 3.76
C PHE A 69 10.48 12.86 2.65
N LYS A 70 9.59 11.97 2.17
CA LYS A 70 8.62 12.27 1.12
C LYS A 70 7.28 12.69 1.73
N GLU A 71 6.61 13.60 1.04
CA GLU A 71 5.21 13.92 1.33
C GLU A 71 4.29 12.93 0.61
N TYR A 72 3.36 12.33 1.34
CA TYR A 72 2.31 11.48 0.80
C TYR A 72 0.95 12.15 0.98
N LYS A 73 0.31 12.49 -0.14
CA LYS A 73 -1.05 13.03 -0.16
C LYS A 73 -2.00 11.92 -0.57
N LEU A 74 -2.70 11.35 0.41
CA LEU A 74 -3.73 10.35 0.16
C LEU A 74 -4.97 11.02 -0.44
N ASN A 75 -5.62 10.32 -1.36
CA ASN A 75 -6.92 10.72 -1.89
C ASN A 75 -7.86 9.52 -1.91
N PRO A 76 -8.43 9.13 -0.76
CA PRO A 76 -9.34 7.98 -0.67
C PRO A 76 -10.70 8.23 -1.36
N GLN A 77 -10.94 9.44 -1.87
CA GLN A 77 -12.16 9.79 -2.62
C GLN A 77 -11.93 9.79 -4.14
N ASN A 78 -10.81 9.22 -4.60
CA ASN A 78 -10.51 9.11 -6.01
C ASN A 78 -11.45 8.11 -6.74
N PRO A 79 -11.52 8.14 -8.09
CA PRO A 79 -12.45 7.29 -8.82
C PRO A 79 -12.19 5.77 -8.65
N VAL A 80 -10.95 5.33 -8.45
CA VAL A 80 -10.65 3.90 -8.17
C VAL A 80 -11.19 3.54 -6.79
N ALA A 81 -10.92 4.36 -5.78
CA ALA A 81 -11.44 4.16 -4.44
C ALA A 81 -12.97 4.05 -4.44
N LYS A 82 -13.64 4.96 -5.15
CA LYS A 82 -15.10 4.93 -5.31
C LYS A 82 -15.59 3.59 -5.88
N LEU A 83 -14.94 3.07 -6.93
CA LEU A 83 -15.31 1.77 -7.52
C LEU A 83 -15.22 0.63 -6.49
N PHE A 84 -14.13 0.55 -5.72
CA PHE A 84 -13.97 -0.53 -4.74
C PHE A 84 -14.86 -0.34 -3.51
N ASN A 85 -15.19 0.90 -3.13
CA ASN A 85 -16.13 1.19 -2.06
C ASN A 85 -17.57 0.87 -2.45
N ASP A 86 -17.96 1.13 -3.70
CA ASP A 86 -19.30 0.81 -4.23
C ASP A 86 -19.51 -0.72 -4.35
N PHE A 87 -18.43 -1.49 -4.45
CA PHE A 87 -18.45 -2.95 -4.61
C PHE A 87 -17.50 -3.66 -3.62
N PRO A 88 -17.79 -3.65 -2.30
CA PRO A 88 -16.92 -4.23 -1.27
C PRO A 88 -16.71 -5.75 -1.40
N GLN A 89 -17.54 -6.43 -2.20
CA GLN A 89 -17.38 -7.85 -2.52
C GLN A 89 -16.22 -8.14 -3.49
N LEU A 90 -15.62 -7.12 -4.12
CA LEU A 90 -14.49 -7.30 -5.02
C LEU A 90 -13.20 -7.61 -4.25
N ASN A 91 -12.58 -8.74 -4.59
CA ASN A 91 -11.24 -9.06 -4.08
C ASN A 91 -10.18 -8.28 -4.86
N VAL A 92 -9.49 -7.35 -4.19
CA VAL A 92 -8.44 -6.50 -4.77
C VAL A 92 -7.32 -7.32 -5.41
N ALA A 93 -6.90 -8.43 -4.79
CA ALA A 93 -5.82 -9.28 -5.33
C ALA A 93 -6.23 -9.94 -6.66
N GLU A 94 -7.45 -10.48 -6.72
CA GLU A 94 -7.97 -11.11 -7.93
C GLU A 94 -8.16 -10.11 -9.07
N VAL A 95 -8.68 -8.91 -8.76
CA VAL A 95 -8.79 -7.85 -9.77
C VAL A 95 -7.42 -7.43 -10.29
N ALA A 96 -6.43 -7.26 -9.40
CA ALA A 96 -5.06 -6.93 -9.80
C ALA A 96 -4.45 -8.01 -10.72
N ASN A 97 -4.64 -9.30 -10.38
CA ASN A 97 -4.20 -10.44 -11.20
C ASN A 97 -4.85 -10.42 -12.59
N MET A 98 -6.16 -10.15 -12.68
CA MET A 98 -6.87 -10.08 -13.96
C MET A 98 -6.42 -8.90 -14.83
N ILE A 99 -6.05 -7.77 -14.23
CA ILE A 99 -5.47 -6.61 -14.94
C ILE A 99 -4.02 -6.90 -15.37
N GLY A 100 -3.31 -7.77 -14.65
CA GLY A 100 -1.88 -8.04 -14.86
C GLY A 100 -0.96 -7.07 -14.11
N ILE A 101 -1.37 -6.58 -12.94
CA ILE A 101 -0.56 -5.70 -12.07
C ILE A 101 -0.40 -6.30 -10.67
N HIS A 102 0.63 -5.84 -9.96
CA HIS A 102 0.82 -6.22 -8.56
C HIS A 102 -0.30 -5.69 -7.67
N LYS A 103 -0.80 -6.50 -6.72
CA LYS A 103 -1.86 -6.12 -5.77
C LYS A 103 -1.58 -4.78 -5.08
N ASN A 104 -0.35 -4.56 -4.61
CA ASN A 104 0.02 -3.33 -3.91
C ASN A 104 -0.12 -2.09 -4.79
N LEU A 105 0.12 -2.20 -6.10
CA LEU A 105 -0.07 -1.07 -7.00
C LEU A 105 -1.55 -0.69 -7.09
N LEU A 106 -2.44 -1.69 -7.19
CA LEU A 106 -3.88 -1.45 -7.20
C LEU A 106 -4.36 -0.88 -5.86
N ALA A 107 -3.88 -1.42 -4.73
CA ALA A 107 -4.18 -0.88 -3.40
C ALA A 107 -3.70 0.57 -3.25
N GLN A 108 -2.51 0.92 -3.77
CA GLN A 108 -2.01 2.29 -3.79
C GLN A 108 -2.90 3.23 -4.63
N TYR A 109 -3.53 2.74 -5.71
CA TYR A 109 -4.55 3.50 -6.44
C TYR A 109 -5.83 3.66 -5.62
N ILE A 110 -6.29 2.61 -4.95
CA ILE A 110 -7.47 2.65 -4.07
C ILE A 110 -7.28 3.68 -2.95
N TYR A 111 -6.14 3.66 -2.26
CA TYR A 111 -5.86 4.63 -1.19
C TYR A 111 -5.47 6.03 -1.71
N GLY A 112 -5.29 6.19 -3.02
CA GLY A 112 -4.91 7.46 -3.65
C GLY A 112 -3.49 7.89 -3.33
N VAL A 113 -2.60 6.94 -2.99
CA VAL A 113 -1.15 7.16 -2.86
C VAL A 113 -0.55 7.39 -4.25
N LYS A 114 -1.06 6.68 -5.25
CA LYS A 114 -0.72 6.83 -6.66
C LYS A 114 -1.97 7.15 -7.46
N THR A 115 -1.78 7.83 -8.57
CA THR A 115 -2.84 8.09 -9.55
C THR A 115 -2.61 7.21 -10.78
N PRO A 116 -3.58 6.36 -11.18
CA PRO A 116 -3.45 5.59 -12.41
C PRO A 116 -3.46 6.54 -13.62
N SER A 117 -2.78 6.16 -14.69
CA SER A 117 -2.96 6.78 -16.00
C SER A 117 -4.35 6.49 -16.57
N ASP A 118 -4.77 7.23 -17.59
CA ASP A 118 -6.07 7.02 -18.24
C ASP A 118 -6.23 5.60 -18.79
N ASN A 119 -5.17 5.06 -19.43
CA ASN A 119 -5.16 3.69 -19.91
C ASN A 119 -5.30 2.68 -18.76
N MET A 120 -4.61 2.91 -17.63
CA MET A 120 -4.72 2.03 -16.47
C MET A 120 -6.12 2.09 -15.85
N MET A 121 -6.71 3.29 -15.76
CA MET A 121 -8.10 3.47 -15.32
C MET A 121 -9.09 2.73 -16.23
N GLN A 122 -8.87 2.76 -17.56
CA GLN A 122 -9.70 2.02 -18.50
C GLN A 122 -9.55 0.50 -18.32
N ASN A 123 -8.32 -0.01 -18.13
CA ASN A 123 -8.08 -1.43 -17.85
C ASN A 123 -8.77 -1.91 -16.57
N ILE A 124 -8.78 -1.08 -15.52
CA ILE A 124 -9.52 -1.36 -14.28
C ILE A 124 -11.01 -1.51 -14.61
N LYS A 125 -11.61 -0.54 -15.29
CA LYS A 125 -13.04 -0.58 -15.66
C LYS A 125 -13.39 -1.79 -16.53
N ASP A 126 -12.58 -2.08 -17.54
CA ASP A 126 -12.83 -3.20 -18.45
C ASP A 126 -12.77 -4.55 -17.75
N THR A 127 -11.85 -4.68 -16.77
CA THR A 127 -11.76 -5.87 -15.90
C THR A 127 -13.01 -6.03 -15.05
N LEU A 128 -13.51 -4.94 -14.43
CA LEU A 128 -14.75 -4.98 -13.65
C LEU A 128 -15.97 -5.31 -14.52
N HIS A 129 -16.07 -4.75 -15.73
CA HIS A 129 -17.11 -5.12 -16.68
C HIS A 129 -17.03 -6.59 -17.10
N LEU A 130 -15.83 -7.13 -17.29
CA LEU A 130 -15.63 -8.55 -17.58
C LEU A 130 -16.12 -9.43 -16.43
N ILE A 131 -15.79 -9.09 -15.18
CA ILE A 131 -16.29 -9.79 -14.00
C ILE A 131 -17.81 -9.76 -13.98
N GLY A 132 -18.43 -8.60 -14.19
CA GLY A 132 -19.89 -8.45 -14.24
C GLY A 132 -20.54 -9.34 -15.31
N ARG A 133 -19.97 -9.38 -16.53
CA ARG A 133 -20.45 -10.28 -17.60
C ARG A 133 -20.32 -11.76 -17.22
N ARG A 134 -19.24 -12.16 -16.55
CA ARG A 134 -19.05 -13.55 -16.10
C ARG A 134 -20.07 -13.95 -15.05
N LEU A 135 -20.38 -13.06 -14.09
CA LEU A 135 -21.40 -13.32 -13.07
C LEU A 135 -22.79 -13.50 -13.69
N LEU A 136 -23.15 -12.70 -14.69
CA LEU A 136 -24.42 -12.84 -15.41
C LEU A 136 -24.54 -14.15 -16.22
N ALA A 137 -23.41 -14.77 -16.55
CA ALA A 137 -23.37 -16.00 -17.34
C ALA A 137 -23.41 -17.29 -16.49
N ILE A 138 -23.52 -17.17 -15.16
CA ILE A 138 -23.68 -18.33 -14.25
C ILE A 138 -25.07 -18.94 -14.47
N GLN A 139 -25.12 -20.26 -14.67
CA GLN A 139 -26.36 -21.04 -14.85
C GLN A 139 -26.86 -21.64 -13.54
#